data_AF-A0A4Q3X062-F1
#
_entry.id   AF-A0A4Q3X062-F1
#
_cell.length_a   1.000
_cell.length_b   1.000
_cell.length_c   1.000
_cell.angle_alpha   90.00
_cell.angle_beta   90.00
_cell.angle_gamma   90.00
#
_symmetry.space_group_name_H-M   'P 1'
#
loop_
_entity.id
_entity.type
_entity.pdbx_description
1 polymer ?
#
loop_
_entity_poly.entity_id
_entity_poly.type
_entity_poly.pdbx_seq_one_letter_code
_entity_poly.pdbx_strand_id
1 'polypeptide(L)' 'MPNPTFWRHAIESAGLTQIAAKVENGERLSFDDGLQLYATPQLNVVGYLANIVRERKNGNVAYWVRNQ' A
#
# COMPACT_ATOMS: atom_id res chain seq x y z
N MET A 1 -4.70 2.32 12.21
CA MET A 1 -4.92 3.75 12.50
C MET A 1 -5.95 4.29 11.53
N PRO A 2 -6.85 5.20 11.92
CA PRO A 2 -7.75 5.82 10.95
C PRO A 2 -6.94 6.53 9.87
N ASN A 3 -7.32 6.33 8.61
CA ASN A 3 -6.63 6.88 7.45
C ASN A 3 -6.75 8.43 7.48
N PRO A 4 -5.64 9.18 7.69
CA PRO A 4 -5.64 10.64 7.72
C PRO A 4 -6.28 11.22 6.46
N THR A 5 -6.98 12.34 6.59
CA THR A 5 -7.68 13.00 5.48
C THR A 5 -6.78 13.26 4.27
N PHE A 6 -5.49 13.52 4.48
CA PHE A 6 -4.49 13.67 3.41
C PHE A 6 -4.42 12.45 2.49
N TRP A 7 -4.29 11.26 3.06
CA TRP A 7 -4.09 10.03 2.31
C TRP A 7 -5.34 9.63 1.53
N ARG A 8 -6.55 9.89 2.05
CA ARG A 8 -7.80 9.72 1.29
C ARG A 8 -7.80 10.52 -0.01
N HIS A 9 -7.53 11.83 0.07
CA HIS A 9 -7.47 12.67 -1.13
C HIS A 9 -6.33 12.27 -2.08
N ALA A 10 -5.17 11.86 -1.54
CA ALA A 10 -4.05 11.40 -2.36
C ALA A 10 -4.37 10.09 -3.10
N ILE A 11 -5.07 9.15 -2.44
CA ILE A 11 -5.54 7.89 -3.04
C ILE A 11 -6.56 8.15 -4.14
N GLU A 12 -7.53 9.03 -3.87
CA GLU A 12 -8.52 9.44 -4.87
C GLU A 12 -7.86 10.09 -6.08
N SER A 13 -6.93 11.02 -5.84
CA SER A 13 -6.18 11.71 -6.91
C SER A 13 -5.29 10.78 -7.72
N ALA A 14 -4.81 9.68 -7.10
CA ALA A 14 -4.05 8.64 -7.78
C ALA A 14 -4.95 7.63 -8.55
N GLY A 15 -6.28 7.71 -8.39
CA GLY A 15 -7.21 6.75 -8.97
C GLY A 15 -7.12 5.34 -8.35
N LEU A 16 -6.53 5.22 -7.16
CA LEU A 16 -6.24 3.92 -6.52
C LEU A 16 -7.28 3.51 -5.47
N THR A 17 -8.45 4.17 -5.40
CA THR A 17 -9.46 3.95 -4.36
C THR A 17 -9.89 2.49 -4.22
N GLN A 18 -10.11 1.78 -5.33
CA GLN A 18 -10.51 0.37 -5.30
C GLN A 18 -9.40 -0.54 -4.76
N ILE A 19 -8.15 -0.27 -5.15
CA ILE A 19 -6.98 -1.01 -4.68
C ILE A 19 -6.74 -0.73 -3.19
N ALA A 20 -6.92 0.53 -2.76
CA ALA A 20 -6.81 0.91 -1.36
C ALA A 20 -7.82 0.14 -0.49
N ALA A 21 -9.09 0.04 -0.92
CA ALA A 21 -10.11 -0.73 -0.21
C ALA A 21 -9.71 -2.21 -0.06
N LYS A 22 -9.24 -2.85 -1.13
CA LYS A 22 -8.73 -4.23 -1.09
C LYS A 22 -7.58 -4.38 -0.09
N VAL A 23 -6.61 -3.45 -0.11
CA VAL A 23 -5.47 -3.44 0.81
C VAL A 23 -5.92 -3.28 2.27
N GLU A 24 -6.80 -2.33 2.54
CA GLU A 24 -7.37 -2.08 3.87
C GLU A 24 -8.12 -3.32 4.40
N ASN A 25 -8.88 -4.00 3.54
CA ASN A 25 -9.59 -5.25 3.87
C ASN A 25 -8.68 -6.49 3.91
N GLY A 26 -7.45 -6.41 3.40
CA GLY A 26 -6.55 -7.57 3.31
C GLY A 26 -6.89 -8.57 2.21
N GLU A 27 -7.60 -8.10 1.19
CA GLU A 27 -7.94 -8.86 0.00
C GLU A 27 -6.73 -8.99 -0.93
N ARG A 28 -6.70 -10.08 -1.70
CA ARG A 28 -5.66 -10.31 -2.71
C ARG A 28 -5.90 -9.39 -3.91
N LEU A 29 -4.87 -8.66 -4.30
CA LEU A 29 -4.88 -7.88 -5.55
C LEU A 29 -4.83 -8.79 -6.78
N SER A 30 -5.55 -8.42 -7.82
CA SER A 30 -5.55 -9.08 -9.13
C SER A 30 -4.31 -8.69 -9.95
N PHE A 31 -4.17 -9.32 -11.12
CA PHE A 31 -3.15 -8.94 -12.10
C PHE A 31 -3.35 -7.49 -12.59
N ASP A 32 -4.58 -7.10 -12.91
CA ASP A 32 -4.91 -5.76 -13.40
C ASP A 32 -4.68 -4.68 -12.33
N ASP A 33 -4.96 -4.98 -11.06
CA ASP A 33 -4.61 -4.10 -9.94
C ASP A 33 -3.09 -3.85 -9.91
N GLY A 34 -2.29 -4.89 -10.19
CA GLY A 34 -0.84 -4.81 -10.29
C GLY A 34 -0.37 -3.94 -11.46
N LEU A 35 -1.01 -4.06 -12.64
CA LEU A 35 -0.71 -3.19 -13.78
C LEU A 35 -1.04 -1.73 -13.49
N GLN A 36 -2.17 -1.47 -12.82
CA GLN A 36 -2.55 -0.11 -12.42
C GLN A 36 -1.55 0.48 -11.42
N LEU A 37 -1.11 -0.31 -10.42
CA LEU A 37 -0.06 0.09 -9.48
C LEU A 37 1.31 0.29 -10.15
N TYR A 38 1.58 -0.39 -11.26
CA TYR A 38 2.83 -0.22 -11.99
C TYR A 38 2.83 1.05 -12.85
N ALA A 39 1.68 1.38 -13.44
CA ALA A 39 1.54 2.54 -14.31
C ALA A 39 1.41 3.89 -13.56
N THR A 40 1.05 3.86 -12.27
CA THR A 40 0.87 5.08 -11.47
C THR A 40 2.21 5.81 -11.22
N PRO A 41 2.30 7.13 -11.47
CA PRO A 41 3.47 7.90 -11.06
C PRO A 41 3.43 8.31 -9.57
N GLN A 42 2.34 8.02 -8.84
CA GLN A 42 2.15 8.43 -7.45
C GLN A 42 2.83 7.47 -6.46
N LEU A 43 4.16 7.40 -6.51
CA LEU A 43 4.96 6.45 -5.70
C LEU A 43 4.68 6.54 -4.20
N ASN A 44 4.43 7.73 -3.66
CA ASN A 44 4.13 7.91 -2.23
C ASN A 44 2.82 7.22 -1.81
N VAL A 45 1.81 7.22 -2.69
CA VAL A 45 0.53 6.54 -2.42
C VAL A 45 0.75 5.02 -2.45
N VAL A 46 1.51 4.52 -3.42
CA VAL A 46 1.87 3.10 -3.50
C VAL A 46 2.66 2.67 -2.25
N GLY A 47 3.64 3.48 -1.83
CA GLY A 47 4.43 3.23 -0.62
C GLY A 47 3.57 3.21 0.65
N TYR A 48 2.60 4.12 0.76
CA TYR A 48 1.64 4.13 1.87
C TYR A 48 0.82 2.83 1.91
N LEU A 49 0.23 2.41 0.79
CA LEU A 49 -0.53 1.17 0.70
C LEU A 49 0.33 -0.06 1.02
N ALA A 50 1.56 -0.10 0.53
CA ALA A 50 2.51 -1.15 0.86
C ALA A 50 2.86 -1.17 2.36
N ASN A 51 3.01 0.00 2.99
CA ASN A 51 3.29 0.11 4.41
C ASN A 51 2.16 -0.46 5.28
N ILE A 52 0.89 -0.26 4.90
CA ILE A 52 -0.26 -0.88 5.61
C ILE A 52 -0.09 -2.40 5.68
N VAL A 53 0.26 -3.04 4.55
CA VAL A 53 0.45 -4.49 4.48
C VAL A 53 1.71 -4.91 5.27
N ARG A 54 2.80 -4.14 5.18
CA ARG A 54 4.04 -4.38 5.92
C ARG A 54 3.80 -4.34 7.43
N GLU A 55 3.15 -3.31 7.94
CA GLU A 55 2.87 -3.16 9.38
C GLU A 55 1.95 -4.28 9.88
N ARG A 56 0.95 -4.67 9.09
CA ARG A 56 0.07 -5.80 9.44
C ARG A 56 0.84 -7.12 9.57
N LYS A 57 1.81 -7.37 8.69
CA LYS A 57 2.59 -8.62 8.68
C LYS A 57 3.74 -8.62 9.68
N ASN A 58 4.42 -7.48 9.81
CA ASN A 58 5.74 -7.40 10.42
C ASN A 58 5.77 -6.40 11.60
N GLY A 59 4.64 -5.82 12.02
CA GLY A 59 4.61 -4.78 13.05
C GLY A 59 5.58 -3.63 12.74
N ASN A 60 6.28 -3.15 13.78
CA ASN A 60 7.38 -2.20 13.66
C ASN A 60 8.76 -2.87 13.88
N VAL A 61 8.95 -4.09 13.37
CA VAL A 61 10.25 -4.77 13.43
C VAL A 61 10.88 -4.91 12.06
N ALA A 62 12.22 -4.86 11.99
CA ALA A 62 12.99 -5.09 10.78
C ALA A 62 13.99 -6.22 11.05
N TYR A 63 13.93 -7.27 10.23
CA TYR A 63 14.85 -8.40 10.30
C TYR A 63 16.08 -8.13 9.44
N TRP A 64 17.24 -8.61 9.88
CA TRP A 64 18.50 -8.50 9.15
C TRP A 64 19.28 -9.82 9.26
N VAL A 65 20.16 -10.11 8.29
CA VAL A 65 20.97 -11.34 8.24
C VAL A 65 22.45 -11.00 8.35
N ARG A 66 23.19 -11.73 9.20
CA ARG A 66 24.66 -11.63 9.31
C ARG A 66 25.31 -12.81 8.60
N ASN A 67 26.00 -12.56 7.50
CA ASN A 67 26.92 -13.54 6.91
C ASN A 67 28.33 -13.21 7.40
N GLN A 68 28.95 -14.17 8.09
CA GLN A 68 30.36 -14.14 8.49
C GLN A 68 31.19 -14.95 7.51
#